data_AF-A0A6M0ALM7-F1
#
_entry.id   AF-A0A6M0ALM7-F1
#
_cell.length_a   1.000
_cell.length_b   1.000
_cell.length_c   1.000
_cell.angle_alpha   90.00
_cell.angle_beta   90.00
_cell.angle_gamma   90.00
#
_symmetry.space_group_name_H-M   'P 1'
#
loop_
_entity.id
_entity.type
_entity.pdbx_description
1 polymer ?
#
loop_
_entity_poly.entity_id
_entity_poly.type
_entity_poly.pdbx_seq_one_letter_code
_entity_poly.pdbx_strand_id
1 'polypeptide(L)'
;MKTPTKIIRTDKWQLNPTPDQKVFFGETVKIYRRACRFLVGIIYTHWAQLGSLTADRVAWPTANQLTPAVERLMHETAKRPNIKYPQFNKAFYKFPSYYRRAAIAFAAGQVSSFVTRYNEWQSGTRKRRDTKPPRLNADAGCYPALYKGQCYKLYGFDSAKPTLREQVEIKVFNGSDWVWTNVQITGLRERHQVASNKMLSPSLIFNERVCHLSVPFSCKPEKRKPEANVTAVDLGINTTATIAVV
;
A
#
# COMPACT_ATOMS: atom_id res chain seq x y z
N MET A 1 -2.83 24.26 -17.28
CA MET A 1 -2.46 24.41 -15.85
C MET A 1 -1.78 23.13 -15.37
N LYS A 2 -0.58 23.19 -14.79
CA LYS A 2 0.08 22.00 -14.21
C LYS A 2 -0.66 21.60 -12.93
N THR A 3 -1.12 20.35 -12.84
CA THR A 3 -1.72 19.80 -11.62
C THR A 3 -0.73 19.96 -10.45
N PRO A 4 -1.14 20.54 -9.31
CA PRO A 4 -0.24 20.70 -8.18
C PRO A 4 0.32 19.35 -7.75
N THR A 5 1.64 19.26 -7.60
CA THR A 5 2.32 18.03 -7.18
C THR A 5 1.86 17.63 -5.79
N LYS A 6 1.23 16.46 -5.69
CA LYS A 6 0.83 15.89 -4.40
C LYS A 6 2.08 15.42 -3.64
N ILE A 7 2.39 16.06 -2.53
CA ILE A 7 3.52 15.68 -1.67
C ILE A 7 3.03 14.62 -0.68
N ILE A 8 3.57 13.40 -0.77
CA ILE A 8 3.34 12.34 0.20
C ILE A 8 4.62 12.11 0.99
N ARG A 9 4.49 12.06 2.32
CA ARG A 9 5.56 11.71 3.26
C ARG A 9 5.07 10.61 4.18
N THR A 10 5.96 9.72 4.59
CA THR A 10 5.60 8.55 5.37
C THR A 10 6.33 8.56 6.70
N ASP A 11 5.57 8.39 7.78
CA ASP A 11 6.11 8.20 9.11
C ASP A 11 6.14 6.71 9.47
N LYS A 12 7.06 6.35 10.35
CA LYS A 12 7.12 5.00 10.94
C LYS A 12 6.61 5.10 12.36
N TRP A 13 5.50 4.42 12.65
CA TRP A 13 4.95 4.32 14.00
C TRP A 13 5.32 2.97 14.60
N GLN A 14 6.23 2.96 15.56
CA GLN A 14 6.74 1.75 16.17
C GLN A 14 5.66 1.08 17.01
N LEU A 15 5.51 -0.23 16.86
CA LEU A 15 4.56 -1.03 17.61
C LEU A 15 5.30 -1.87 18.65
N ASN A 16 4.68 -2.07 19.81
CA ASN A 16 5.16 -2.98 20.85
C ASN A 16 4.19 -4.15 21.05
N PRO A 17 4.17 -5.12 20.12
CA PRO A 17 3.29 -6.28 20.22
C PRO A 17 3.79 -7.30 21.24
N THR A 18 2.85 -7.97 21.91
CA THR A 18 3.13 -9.19 22.69
C THR A 18 3.61 -10.34 21.78
N PRO A 19 4.21 -11.41 22.33
CA PRO A 19 4.61 -12.58 21.55
C PRO A 19 3.48 -13.15 20.67
N ASP A 20 2.27 -13.29 21.20
CA ASP A 20 1.12 -13.80 20.45
C ASP A 20 0.71 -12.87 19.31
N GLN A 21 0.75 -11.56 19.55
CA GLN A 21 0.46 -10.55 18.52
C GLN A 21 1.49 -10.59 17.39
N LYS A 22 2.76 -10.88 17.69
CA LYS A 22 3.79 -11.10 16.66
C LYS A 22 3.46 -12.30 15.79
N VAL A 23 2.98 -13.40 16.37
CA VAL A 23 2.50 -14.57 15.61
C VAL A 23 1.35 -14.18 14.68
N PHE A 24 0.34 -13.47 15.20
CA PHE A 24 -0.80 -13.02 14.39
C PHE A 24 -0.38 -12.05 13.27
N PHE A 25 0.57 -11.16 13.52
CA PHE A 25 1.11 -10.28 12.48
C PHE A 25 1.85 -11.07 11.40
N GLY A 26 2.64 -12.08 11.78
CA GLY A 26 3.30 -12.99 10.86
C GLY A 26 2.31 -13.73 9.97
N GLU A 27 1.29 -14.34 10.56
CA GLU A 27 0.25 -15.06 9.82
C GLU A 27 -0.58 -14.11 8.94
N THR A 28 -0.87 -12.90 9.41
CA THR A 28 -1.54 -11.85 8.61
C THR A 28 -0.73 -11.47 7.38
N VAL A 29 0.57 -11.20 7.53
CA VAL A 29 1.44 -10.85 6.39
C VAL A 29 1.56 -12.03 5.42
N LYS A 30 1.68 -13.25 5.94
CA LYS A 30 1.78 -14.49 5.14
C LYS A 30 0.51 -14.75 4.32
N ILE A 31 -0.67 -14.72 4.94
CA ILE A 31 -1.94 -14.92 4.22
C ILE A 31 -2.20 -13.79 3.22
N TYR A 32 -1.87 -12.54 3.56
CA TYR A 32 -2.01 -11.39 2.67
C TYR A 32 -1.11 -11.50 1.43
N ARG A 33 0.15 -11.90 1.60
CA ARG A 33 1.09 -12.13 0.48
C ARG A 33 0.62 -13.27 -0.43
N ARG A 34 0.14 -14.38 0.15
CA ARG A 34 -0.45 -15.48 -0.62
C ARG A 34 -1.67 -15.02 -1.43
N ALA A 35 -2.54 -14.20 -0.84
CA ALA A 35 -3.70 -13.63 -1.53
C ALA A 35 -3.27 -12.71 -2.69
N CYS A 36 -2.26 -11.86 -2.49
CA CYS A 36 -1.71 -11.01 -3.53
C CYS A 36 -1.12 -11.83 -4.70
N ARG A 37 -0.31 -12.85 -4.40
CA ARG A 37 0.27 -13.75 -5.42
C ARG A 37 -0.82 -14.42 -6.25
N PHE A 38 -1.87 -14.92 -5.59
CA PHE A 38 -3.00 -15.54 -6.26
C PHE A 38 -3.73 -14.55 -7.18
N LEU A 39 -3.97 -13.32 -6.70
CA LEU A 39 -4.59 -12.25 -7.47
C LEU A 39 -3.74 -11.78 -8.65
N VAL A 40 -2.41 -11.76 -8.54
CA VAL A 40 -1.52 -11.47 -9.67
C VAL A 40 -1.76 -12.45 -10.81
N GLY A 41 -1.92 -13.74 -10.52
CA GLY A 41 -2.24 -14.76 -11.52
C GLY A 41 -3.57 -14.54 -12.22
N ILE A 42 -4.64 -14.24 -11.46
CA ILE A 42 -5.97 -13.94 -12.04
C ILE A 42 -5.90 -12.69 -12.92
N ILE A 43 -5.34 -11.60 -12.39
CA ILE A 43 -5.33 -10.31 -13.07
C ILE A 43 -4.48 -10.37 -14.33
N TYR A 44 -3.33 -11.06 -14.29
CA TYR A 44 -2.48 -11.23 -15.46
C TYR A 44 -3.17 -12.07 -16.55
N THR A 45 -3.81 -13.19 -16.17
CA THR A 45 -4.60 -14.02 -17.11
C THR A 45 -5.68 -13.22 -17.83
N HIS A 46 -6.28 -12.26 -17.14
CA HIS A 46 -7.37 -11.43 -17.64
C HIS A 46 -6.93 -10.02 -18.05
N TRP A 47 -5.63 -9.78 -18.23
CA TRP A 47 -5.10 -8.43 -18.38
C TRP A 47 -5.62 -7.72 -19.63
N ALA A 48 -5.90 -8.45 -20.72
CA ALA A 48 -6.48 -7.87 -21.93
C ALA A 48 -7.83 -7.18 -21.68
N GLN A 49 -8.67 -7.72 -20.78
CA GLN A 49 -9.96 -7.13 -20.41
C GLN A 49 -9.84 -6.14 -19.24
N LEU A 50 -8.97 -6.45 -18.27
CA LEU A 50 -8.84 -5.68 -17.04
C LEU A 50 -7.94 -4.44 -17.19
N GLY A 51 -6.96 -4.48 -18.09
CA GLY A 51 -5.98 -3.42 -18.28
C GLY A 51 -6.59 -2.11 -18.75
N SER A 52 -7.60 -2.14 -19.63
CA SER A 52 -8.34 -0.95 -20.08
C SER A 52 -9.02 -0.22 -18.92
N LEU A 53 -9.54 -0.96 -17.94
CA LEU A 53 -10.16 -0.41 -16.73
C LEU A 53 -9.18 0.32 -15.81
N THR A 54 -7.86 0.21 -16.06
CA THR A 54 -6.83 0.93 -15.32
C THR A 54 -6.49 2.30 -15.91
N ALA A 55 -6.83 2.54 -17.18
CA ALA A 55 -6.56 3.78 -17.91
C ALA A 55 -7.60 4.87 -17.62
N ASP A 56 -8.85 4.51 -17.31
CA ASP A 56 -9.97 5.43 -17.01
C ASP A 56 -9.91 6.06 -15.61
N ARG A 57 -8.71 6.43 -15.13
CA ARG A 57 -8.52 7.13 -13.84
C ARG A 57 -8.84 8.63 -13.90
N VAL A 58 -9.40 9.16 -14.99
CA VAL A 58 -9.49 10.61 -15.25
C VAL A 58 -10.89 11.21 -15.03
N ALA A 59 -11.97 10.44 -14.88
CA ALA A 59 -13.29 11.01 -14.63
C ALA A 59 -13.98 10.39 -13.42
N TRP A 60 -14.15 11.17 -12.36
CA TRP A 60 -15.20 10.92 -11.37
C TRP A 60 -16.57 11.03 -12.08
N PRO A 61 -17.53 10.11 -11.88
CA PRO A 61 -17.64 9.10 -10.82
C PRO A 61 -17.13 7.70 -11.18
N THR A 62 -16.38 7.54 -12.27
CA THR A 62 -15.85 6.25 -12.78
C THR A 62 -14.67 5.74 -11.94
N ALA A 63 -14.88 5.64 -10.62
CA ALA A 63 -13.87 5.18 -9.68
C ALA A 63 -13.59 3.67 -9.86
N ASN A 64 -12.38 3.34 -10.29
CA ASN A 64 -11.72 2.03 -10.17
C ASN A 64 -12.62 0.81 -10.49
N GLN A 65 -13.15 0.72 -11.71
CA GLN A 65 -13.96 -0.41 -12.19
C GLN A 65 -13.21 -1.76 -12.17
N LEU A 66 -11.87 -1.72 -12.13
CA LEU A 66 -11.01 -2.88 -12.01
C LEU A 66 -11.31 -3.71 -10.76
N THR A 67 -11.45 -3.07 -9.58
CA THR A 67 -11.65 -3.81 -8.34
C THR A 67 -12.96 -4.61 -8.34
N PRO A 68 -14.13 -4.03 -8.67
CA PRO A 68 -15.36 -4.79 -8.85
C PRO A 68 -15.29 -5.85 -9.96
N ALA A 69 -14.57 -5.58 -11.05
CA ALA A 69 -14.39 -6.56 -12.13
C ALA A 69 -13.61 -7.80 -11.65
N VAL A 70 -12.52 -7.59 -10.92
CA VAL A 70 -11.75 -8.69 -10.31
C VAL A 70 -12.58 -9.41 -9.25
N GLU A 71 -13.28 -8.69 -8.35
CA GLU A 71 -14.15 -9.31 -7.33
C GLU A 71 -15.21 -10.22 -7.97
N ARG A 72 -15.80 -9.83 -9.11
CA ARG A 72 -16.77 -10.67 -9.84
C ARG A 72 -16.20 -12.01 -10.33
N LEU A 73 -14.89 -12.07 -10.59
CA LEU A 73 -14.26 -13.30 -11.07
C LEU A 73 -14.01 -14.30 -9.94
N MET A 74 -13.89 -13.84 -8.68
CA MET A 74 -13.23 -14.61 -7.63
C MET A 74 -13.90 -14.57 -6.25
N HIS A 75 -14.79 -13.62 -5.99
CA HIS A 75 -15.47 -13.49 -4.70
C HIS A 75 -16.94 -13.85 -4.82
N GLU A 76 -17.32 -14.94 -4.15
CA GLU A 76 -18.68 -15.42 -4.10
C GLU A 76 -19.54 -14.50 -3.24
N THR A 77 -20.77 -14.22 -3.67
CA THR A 77 -21.75 -13.46 -2.90
C THR A 77 -23.12 -14.11 -3.07
N ALA A 78 -24.05 -13.87 -2.15
CA ALA A 78 -25.42 -14.39 -2.27
C ALA A 78 -26.09 -14.05 -3.62
N LYS A 79 -25.81 -12.88 -4.19
CA LYS A 79 -26.32 -12.46 -5.51
C LYS A 79 -25.56 -13.06 -6.70
N ARG A 80 -24.37 -13.64 -6.47
CA ARG A 80 -23.47 -14.19 -7.50
C ARG A 80 -22.73 -15.42 -6.94
N PRO A 81 -23.40 -16.58 -6.89
CA PRO A 81 -22.80 -17.82 -6.39
C PRO A 81 -21.83 -18.44 -7.41
N ASN A 82 -22.13 -18.31 -8.71
CA ASN A 82 -21.33 -18.89 -9.79
C ASN A 82 -20.21 -17.93 -10.21
N ILE A 83 -18.98 -18.22 -9.77
CA ILE A 83 -17.77 -17.43 -10.07
C ILE A 83 -16.71 -18.30 -10.76
N LYS A 84 -15.83 -17.67 -11.54
CA LYS A 84 -14.80 -18.37 -12.32
C LYS A 84 -13.67 -18.95 -11.46
N TYR A 85 -13.36 -18.29 -10.33
CA TYR A 85 -12.27 -18.66 -9.44
C TYR A 85 -12.75 -18.93 -8.00
N PRO A 86 -13.58 -19.96 -7.75
CA PRO A 86 -14.11 -20.28 -6.42
C PRO A 86 -13.02 -20.66 -5.42
N GLN A 87 -11.87 -21.12 -5.89
CA GLN A 87 -10.75 -21.53 -5.04
C GLN A 87 -10.20 -20.40 -4.16
N PHE A 88 -10.42 -19.13 -4.49
CA PHE A 88 -10.01 -18.05 -3.60
C PHE A 88 -10.78 -18.08 -2.28
N ASN A 89 -12.11 -18.24 -2.32
CA ASN A 89 -12.91 -18.28 -1.09
C ASN A 89 -12.58 -19.53 -0.25
N LYS A 90 -12.19 -20.64 -0.91
CA LYS A 90 -11.70 -21.86 -0.23
C LYS A 90 -10.33 -21.66 0.41
N ALA A 91 -9.39 -21.01 -0.30
CA ALA A 91 -8.02 -20.82 0.17
C ALA A 91 -7.85 -19.68 1.19
N PHE A 92 -8.74 -18.69 1.17
CA PHE A 92 -8.68 -17.49 2.01
C PHE A 92 -9.99 -17.31 2.79
N TYR A 93 -10.17 -18.16 3.81
CA TYR A 93 -11.35 -18.17 4.65
C TYR A 93 -11.65 -16.78 5.25
N LYS A 94 -12.90 -16.34 5.11
CA LYS A 94 -13.42 -15.05 5.60
C LYS A 94 -12.53 -13.83 5.27
N PHE A 95 -11.80 -13.84 4.16
CA PHE A 95 -10.84 -12.77 3.84
C PHE A 95 -11.52 -11.39 3.80
N PRO A 96 -11.11 -10.42 4.66
CA PRO A 96 -11.80 -9.15 4.80
C PRO A 96 -11.85 -8.36 3.50
N SER A 97 -12.99 -7.73 3.23
CA SER A 97 -13.25 -7.00 1.98
C SER A 97 -12.20 -5.92 1.70
N TYR A 98 -11.81 -5.13 2.69
CA TYR A 98 -10.82 -4.06 2.49
C TYR A 98 -9.38 -4.58 2.32
N TYR A 99 -9.01 -5.69 2.96
CA TYR A 99 -7.76 -6.38 2.62
C TYR A 99 -7.80 -6.91 1.19
N ARG A 100 -8.94 -7.46 0.75
CA ARG A 100 -9.13 -7.94 -0.62
C ARG A 100 -8.94 -6.83 -1.63
N ARG A 101 -9.60 -5.69 -1.43
CA ARG A 101 -9.48 -4.52 -2.31
C ARG A 101 -8.06 -3.97 -2.35
N ALA A 102 -7.39 -3.89 -1.20
CA ALA A 102 -5.97 -3.53 -1.13
C ALA A 102 -5.09 -4.50 -1.92
N ALA A 103 -5.30 -5.81 -1.75
CA ALA A 103 -4.56 -6.85 -2.45
C ALA A 103 -4.80 -6.81 -3.97
N ILE A 104 -6.04 -6.55 -4.41
CA ILE A 104 -6.37 -6.36 -5.83
C ILE A 104 -5.64 -5.14 -6.40
N ALA A 105 -5.68 -4.01 -5.70
CA ALA A 105 -4.99 -2.79 -6.15
C ALA A 105 -3.47 -3.00 -6.27
N PHE A 106 -2.88 -3.68 -5.29
CA PHE A 106 -1.47 -4.05 -5.33
C PHE A 106 -1.14 -4.98 -6.51
N ALA A 107 -1.88 -6.08 -6.66
CA ALA A 107 -1.68 -7.05 -7.72
C ALA A 107 -1.85 -6.43 -9.12
N ALA A 108 -2.84 -5.56 -9.30
CA ALA A 108 -3.04 -4.81 -10.53
C ALA A 108 -1.87 -3.87 -10.84
N GLY A 109 -1.33 -3.17 -9.84
CA GLY A 109 -0.15 -2.32 -10.01
C GLY A 109 1.08 -3.12 -10.46
N GLN A 110 1.29 -4.30 -9.87
CA GLN A 110 2.37 -5.22 -10.26
C GLN A 110 2.22 -5.68 -11.71
N VAL A 111 1.03 -6.13 -12.11
CA VAL A 111 0.75 -6.58 -13.47
C VAL A 111 0.90 -5.43 -14.47
N SER A 112 0.31 -4.28 -14.19
CA SER A 112 0.41 -3.07 -15.03
C SER A 112 1.86 -2.67 -15.28
N SER A 113 2.66 -2.61 -14.21
CA SER A 113 4.08 -2.28 -14.29
C SER A 113 4.87 -3.32 -15.08
N PHE A 114 4.57 -4.60 -14.91
CA PHE A 114 5.22 -5.66 -15.66
C PHE A 114 4.89 -5.58 -17.15
N VAL A 115 3.60 -5.50 -17.51
CA VAL A 115 3.16 -5.46 -18.91
C VAL A 115 3.70 -4.24 -19.63
N THR A 116 3.69 -3.07 -18.98
CA THR A 116 4.26 -1.83 -19.56
C THR A 116 5.74 -2.02 -19.88
N ARG A 117 6.55 -2.46 -18.90
CA ARG A 117 7.99 -2.68 -19.09
C ARG A 117 8.28 -3.80 -20.09
N TYR A 118 7.44 -4.83 -20.14
CA TYR A 118 7.59 -5.92 -21.08
C TYR A 118 7.32 -5.44 -22.51
N ASN A 119 6.28 -4.65 -22.73
CA ASN A 119 5.98 -4.03 -24.02
C ASN A 119 7.08 -3.06 -24.46
N GLU A 120 7.59 -2.22 -23.56
CA GLU A 120 8.75 -1.35 -23.83
C GLU A 120 9.97 -2.17 -24.25
N TRP A 121 10.28 -3.24 -23.50
CA TRP A 121 11.38 -4.15 -23.84
C TRP A 121 11.15 -4.83 -25.20
N GLN A 122 9.93 -5.25 -25.52
CA GLN A 122 9.58 -5.84 -26.83
C GLN A 122 9.71 -4.83 -27.97
N SER A 123 9.39 -3.56 -27.74
CA SER A 123 9.52 -2.47 -28.72
C SER A 123 10.95 -2.06 -29.04
N GLY A 124 11.94 -2.62 -28.34
CA GLY A 124 13.36 -2.26 -28.49
C GLY A 124 13.84 -1.16 -27.54
N THR A 125 12.95 -0.57 -26.73
CA THR A 125 13.32 0.38 -25.67
C THR A 125 14.03 -0.37 -24.54
N ARG A 126 15.37 -0.43 -24.62
CA ARG A 126 16.22 -1.17 -23.68
C ARG A 126 17.44 -0.35 -23.31
N LYS A 127 17.92 -0.50 -22.07
CA LYS A 127 19.17 0.16 -21.63
C LYS A 127 20.38 -0.33 -22.43
N ARG A 128 20.41 -1.62 -22.79
CA ARG A 128 21.45 -2.27 -23.58
C ARG A 128 20.86 -3.37 -24.47
N ARG A 129 21.55 -3.74 -25.54
CA ARG A 129 21.11 -4.77 -26.50
C ARG A 129 20.90 -6.14 -25.85
N ASP A 130 21.72 -6.48 -24.87
CA ASP A 130 21.73 -7.75 -24.11
C ASP A 130 20.81 -7.74 -22.88
N THR A 131 20.04 -6.67 -22.66
CA THR A 131 19.14 -6.58 -21.50
C THR A 131 18.07 -7.69 -21.55
N LYS A 132 18.03 -8.53 -20.51
CA LYS A 132 17.02 -9.58 -20.35
C LYS A 132 15.61 -9.00 -20.18
N PRO A 133 14.55 -9.72 -20.60
CA PRO A 133 13.18 -9.26 -20.40
C PRO A 133 12.87 -9.08 -18.90
N PRO A 134 12.00 -8.12 -18.54
CA PRO A 134 11.52 -8.02 -17.17
C PRO A 134 10.83 -9.32 -16.76
N ARG A 135 10.82 -9.60 -15.46
CA ARG A 135 10.14 -10.76 -14.89
C ARG A 135 8.99 -10.31 -14.01
N LEU A 136 7.85 -11.00 -14.11
CA LEU A 136 6.71 -10.77 -13.22
C LEU A 136 7.03 -11.38 -11.84
N ASN A 137 7.33 -10.53 -10.86
CA ASN A 137 7.52 -10.95 -9.48
C ASN A 137 6.19 -10.87 -8.72
N ALA A 138 5.56 -12.02 -8.49
CA ALA A 138 4.30 -12.12 -7.77
C ALA A 138 4.47 -12.13 -6.24
N ASP A 139 5.69 -12.35 -5.72
CA ASP A 139 5.99 -12.48 -4.29
C ASP A 139 6.34 -11.16 -3.60
N ALA A 140 6.20 -10.03 -4.33
CA ALA A 140 6.80 -8.70 -4.18
C ALA A 140 6.81 -7.98 -2.80
N GLY A 141 7.16 -8.69 -1.71
CA GLY A 141 7.40 -8.13 -0.38
C GLY A 141 6.22 -7.36 0.20
N CYS A 142 4.99 -7.58 -0.28
CA CYS A 142 3.87 -6.69 0.02
C CYS A 142 3.44 -6.79 1.48
N TYR A 143 2.85 -5.70 1.96
CA TYR A 143 2.36 -5.55 3.33
C TYR A 143 0.89 -5.12 3.33
N PRO A 144 0.08 -5.59 4.29
CA PRO A 144 -1.34 -5.27 4.36
C PRO A 144 -1.55 -3.76 4.54
N ALA A 145 -2.27 -3.12 3.60
CA ALA A 145 -2.76 -1.76 3.78
C ALA A 145 -4.03 -1.78 4.65
N LEU A 146 -4.04 -0.97 5.71
CA LEU A 146 -5.07 -0.93 6.72
C LEU A 146 -6.04 0.22 6.43
N TYR A 147 -7.27 -0.09 6.06
CA TYR A 147 -8.33 0.91 5.91
C TYR A 147 -8.97 1.26 7.26
N LYS A 148 -9.21 2.56 7.48
CA LYS A 148 -9.75 3.08 8.75
C LYS A 148 -11.12 2.46 9.04
N GLY A 149 -11.34 2.03 10.28
CA GLY A 149 -12.56 1.39 10.76
C GLY A 149 -12.72 -0.08 10.38
N GLN A 150 -12.05 -0.54 9.32
CA GLN A 150 -12.27 -1.87 8.74
C GLN A 150 -11.10 -2.82 8.99
N CYS A 151 -9.88 -2.29 8.94
CA CYS A 151 -8.62 -2.99 9.20
C CYS A 151 -7.85 -2.39 10.37
N TYR A 152 -8.04 -1.10 10.68
CA TYR A 152 -7.47 -0.50 11.89
C TYR A 152 -8.40 0.54 12.53
N LYS A 153 -8.24 0.76 13.83
CA LYS A 153 -8.85 1.85 14.59
C LYS A 153 -7.81 2.46 15.51
N LEU A 154 -7.80 3.78 15.61
CA LEU A 154 -6.97 4.50 16.55
C LEU A 154 -7.85 5.02 17.67
N TYR A 155 -7.46 4.76 18.92
CA TYR A 155 -8.12 5.29 20.11
C TYR A 155 -7.20 6.33 20.76
N GLY A 156 -7.78 7.43 21.25
CA GLY A 156 -7.02 8.48 21.94
C GLY A 156 -6.24 9.44 21.04
N PHE A 157 -6.39 9.37 19.70
CA PHE A 157 -5.93 10.42 18.78
C PHE A 157 -6.93 11.58 18.78
N ASP A 158 -7.07 12.25 19.92
CA ASP A 158 -7.71 13.55 20.00
C ASP A 158 -6.64 14.63 19.78
N SER A 159 -6.89 15.49 18.80
CA SER A 159 -6.05 16.63 18.39
C SER A 159 -5.70 17.60 19.52
N ALA A 160 -6.41 17.54 20.66
CA ALA A 160 -6.18 18.45 21.78
C ALA A 160 -5.07 18.00 22.75
N LYS A 161 -4.81 16.69 22.93
CA LYS A 161 -3.83 16.18 23.92
C LYS A 161 -3.29 14.79 23.53
N PRO A 162 -2.10 14.69 22.91
CA PRO A 162 -1.45 13.40 22.68
C PRO A 162 -0.96 12.84 24.02
N THR A 163 -1.73 11.94 24.62
CA THR A 163 -1.33 11.25 25.86
C THR A 163 -0.55 9.98 25.53
N LEU A 164 0.36 9.61 26.43
CA LEU A 164 1.35 8.51 26.38
C LEU A 164 0.84 7.07 26.14
N ARG A 165 -0.40 6.88 25.66
CA ARG A 165 -1.05 5.57 25.48
C ARG A 165 -1.81 5.50 24.16
N GLU A 166 -1.16 5.87 23.07
CA GLU A 166 -1.75 5.68 21.75
C GLU A 166 -1.78 4.19 21.42
N GLN A 167 -3.00 3.67 21.35
CA GLN A 167 -3.29 2.27 21.06
C GLN A 167 -3.91 2.18 19.67
N VAL A 168 -3.51 1.15 18.92
CA VAL A 168 -4.10 0.82 17.64
C VAL A 168 -4.73 -0.56 17.70
N GLU A 169 -6.01 -0.63 17.40
CA GLU A 169 -6.65 -1.91 17.09
C GLU A 169 -6.37 -2.24 15.63
N ILE A 170 -5.87 -3.45 15.37
CA ILE A 170 -5.58 -3.96 14.04
C ILE A 170 -6.35 -5.26 13.85
N LYS A 171 -7.02 -5.40 12.70
CA LYS A 171 -7.63 -6.66 12.30
C LYS A 171 -6.55 -7.59 11.73
N VAL A 172 -6.33 -8.72 12.38
CA VAL A 172 -5.28 -9.68 12.11
C VAL A 172 -5.87 -11.07 11.92
N PHE A 173 -5.14 -11.93 11.22
CA PHE A 173 -5.44 -13.35 11.09
C PHE A 173 -4.68 -14.11 12.19
N ASN A 174 -5.39 -14.88 13.01
CA ASN A 174 -4.79 -15.63 14.12
C ASN A 174 -4.35 -17.06 13.73
N GLY A 175 -4.48 -17.43 12.46
CA GLY A 175 -4.25 -18.79 11.96
C GLY A 175 -5.54 -19.53 11.58
N SER A 176 -6.70 -19.09 12.09
CA SER A 176 -8.02 -19.69 11.80
C SER A 176 -9.08 -18.67 11.40
N ASP A 177 -9.16 -17.51 12.07
CA ASP A 177 -10.14 -16.45 11.79
C ASP A 177 -9.52 -15.05 11.87
N TRP A 178 -10.28 -14.05 11.43
CA TRP A 178 -9.92 -12.64 11.46
C TRP A 178 -10.42 -11.98 12.74
N VAL A 179 -9.50 -11.64 13.64
CA VAL A 179 -9.77 -11.06 14.95
C VAL A 179 -9.22 -9.64 15.05
N TRP A 180 -9.74 -8.86 15.98
CA TRP A 180 -9.16 -7.56 16.34
C TRP A 180 -8.16 -7.77 17.49
N THR A 181 -7.00 -7.15 17.39
CA THR A 181 -6.02 -7.10 18.48
C THR A 181 -5.58 -5.67 18.73
N ASN A 182 -5.37 -5.31 19.98
CA ASN A 182 -4.98 -3.96 20.40
C ASN A 182 -3.48 -3.93 20.72
N VAL A 183 -2.73 -3.08 20.02
CA VAL A 183 -1.28 -2.97 20.14
C VAL A 183 -0.87 -1.55 20.51
N GLN A 184 0.07 -1.44 21.43
CA GLN A 184 0.63 -0.16 21.84
C GLN A 184 1.54 0.42 20.75
N ILE A 185 1.38 1.71 20.49
CA ILE A 185 2.33 2.51 19.71
C ILE A 185 3.37 3.08 20.68
N THR A 186 4.64 2.77 20.47
CA THR A 186 5.75 3.22 21.35
C THR A 186 6.62 4.30 20.74
N GLY A 187 6.50 4.54 19.44
CA GLY A 187 7.27 5.58 18.77
C GLY A 187 6.44 6.22 17.67
N LEU A 188 6.26 7.53 17.77
CA LEU A 188 5.55 8.35 16.79
C LEU A 188 6.52 9.34 16.15
N ARG A 189 6.09 9.89 15.03
CA ARG A 189 6.67 11.09 14.44
C ARG A 189 5.59 12.16 14.35
N GLU A 190 5.99 13.41 14.20
CA GLU A 190 5.12 14.56 14.45
C GLU A 190 4.17 14.91 13.29
N ARG A 191 4.16 14.21 12.15
CA ARG A 191 3.32 14.65 11.00
C ARG A 191 1.83 14.60 11.28
N HIS A 192 1.39 13.79 12.24
CA HIS A 192 0.01 13.73 12.70
C HIS A 192 -0.41 14.98 13.49
N GLN A 193 0.54 15.75 14.04
CA GLN A 193 0.28 16.97 14.80
C GLN A 193 0.08 18.19 13.88
N VAL A 194 0.53 18.11 12.63
CA VAL A 194 0.37 19.19 11.65
C VAL A 194 -1.05 19.15 11.08
N ALA A 195 -1.89 20.10 11.46
CA ALA A 195 -3.31 20.15 11.08
C ALA A 195 -3.57 20.14 9.56
N SER A 196 -2.65 20.68 8.76
CA SER A 196 -2.78 20.69 7.29
C SER A 196 -2.46 19.33 6.63
N ASN A 197 -1.84 18.40 7.38
CA ASN A 197 -1.52 17.07 6.89
C ASN A 197 -2.75 16.16 7.00
N LYS A 198 -3.02 15.42 5.92
CA LYS A 198 -4.05 14.39 5.92
C LYS A 198 -3.43 13.01 6.01
N MET A 199 -3.67 12.30 7.10
CA MET A 199 -3.28 10.89 7.24
C MET A 199 -4.00 10.03 6.18
N LEU A 200 -3.24 9.12 5.56
CA LEU A 200 -3.71 8.12 4.60
C LEU A 200 -3.66 6.72 5.23
N SER A 201 -4.15 5.70 4.52
CA SER A 201 -4.17 4.32 5.03
C SER A 201 -2.76 3.81 5.34
N PRO A 202 -2.44 3.43 6.60
CA PRO A 202 -1.14 2.88 6.94
C PRO A 202 -0.97 1.44 6.44
N SER A 203 0.27 0.97 6.40
CA SER A 203 0.59 -0.44 6.11
C SER A 203 1.23 -1.11 7.33
N LEU A 204 0.82 -2.33 7.65
CA LEU A 204 1.44 -3.14 8.70
C LEU A 204 2.75 -3.73 8.19
N ILE A 205 3.89 -3.17 8.63
CA ILE A 205 5.22 -3.65 8.26
C ILE A 205 5.72 -4.57 9.37
N PHE A 206 5.81 -5.86 9.05
CA PHE A 206 6.25 -6.87 10.01
C PHE A 206 7.20 -7.90 9.38
N ASN A 207 8.33 -8.14 10.04
CA ASN A 207 9.22 -9.27 9.83
C ASN A 207 9.99 -9.54 11.14
N GLU A 208 10.97 -10.46 11.13
CA GLU A 208 11.77 -10.83 12.31
C GLU A 208 12.47 -9.64 12.99
N ARG A 209 12.78 -8.58 12.24
CA ARG A 209 13.56 -7.42 12.72
C ARG A 209 12.73 -6.16 12.93
N VAL A 210 11.58 -6.02 12.26
CA VAL A 210 10.80 -4.78 12.27
C VAL A 210 9.33 -5.04 12.57
N CYS A 211 8.74 -4.16 13.38
CA CYS A 211 7.30 -4.13 13.63
C CYS A 211 6.84 -2.67 13.77
N HIS A 212 6.24 -2.12 12.71
CA HIS A 212 5.75 -0.76 12.71
C HIS A 212 4.60 -0.57 11.72
N LEU A 213 3.84 0.50 11.90
CA LEU A 213 2.97 1.02 10.86
C LEU A 213 3.76 2.00 9.99
N SER A 214 3.74 1.78 8.68
CA SER A 214 4.17 2.76 7.70
C SER A 214 2.98 3.66 7.39
N VAL A 215 2.96 4.89 7.90
CA VAL A 215 1.81 5.80 7.89
C VAL A 215 2.04 6.93 6.89
N PRO A 216 1.40 6.92 5.70
CA PRO A 216 1.54 7.98 4.73
C PRO A 216 0.67 9.19 5.09
N PHE A 217 1.19 10.39 4.84
CA PHE A 217 0.52 11.66 4.99
C PHE A 217 0.56 12.41 3.66
N SER A 218 -0.61 12.90 3.23
CA SER A 218 -0.69 13.92 2.19
C SER A 218 -0.35 15.26 2.84
N CYS A 219 0.82 15.79 2.54
CA CYS A 219 1.32 17.03 3.12
C CYS A 219 1.01 18.21 2.21
N LYS A 220 0.62 19.33 2.84
CA LYS A 220 0.51 20.64 2.18
C LYS A 220 1.46 21.60 2.90
N PRO A 221 2.78 21.48 2.66
CA PRO A 221 3.72 22.42 3.27
C PRO A 221 3.37 23.83 2.81
N GLU A 222 3.48 24.79 3.72
CA GLU A 222 3.38 26.20 3.35
C GLU A 222 4.47 26.53 2.32
N LYS A 223 4.15 27.42 1.39
CA LYS A 223 5.15 27.93 0.47
C LYS A 223 6.18 28.69 1.31
N ARG A 224 7.44 28.26 1.24
CA ARG A 224 8.54 28.99 1.88
C ARG A 224 8.52 30.43 1.34
N LYS A 225 8.56 31.41 2.24
CA LYS A 225 8.81 32.79 1.85
C LYS A 225 10.26 32.86 1.36
N PRO A 226 10.55 33.52 0.23
CA PRO A 226 11.92 33.68 -0.21
C PRO A 226 12.70 34.43 0.88
N GLU A 227 13.72 33.77 1.43
CA GLU A 227 14.73 34.40 2.28
C GLU A 227 15.76 35.09 1.37
N ALA A 228 16.60 35.96 1.91
CA ALA A 228 17.68 36.61 1.15
C ALA A 228 18.67 35.59 0.57
N ASN A 229 18.81 34.43 1.21
CA ASN A 229 19.80 33.44 0.85
C ASN A 229 19.30 32.50 -0.24
N VAL A 230 20.14 32.25 -1.25
CA VAL A 230 19.93 31.28 -2.32
C VAL A 230 20.72 30.02 -1.99
N THR A 231 20.02 28.88 -1.90
CA THR A 231 20.67 27.56 -1.79
C THR A 231 20.69 26.88 -3.15
N ALA A 232 21.87 26.70 -3.72
CA ALA A 232 22.09 25.88 -4.91
C ALA A 232 22.59 24.49 -4.51
N VAL A 233 22.04 23.45 -5.14
CA VAL A 233 22.44 22.05 -4.90
C VAL A 233 22.79 21.42 -6.24
N ASP A 234 23.99 20.88 -6.36
CA ASP A 234 24.45 20.12 -7.51
C ASP A 234 24.83 18.69 -7.11
N LEU A 235 24.52 17.71 -7.96
CA LEU A 235 24.87 16.31 -7.73
C LEU A 235 26.27 16.06 -8.29
N GLY A 236 27.24 15.83 -7.41
CA GLY A 236 28.62 15.56 -7.82
C GLY A 236 28.81 14.15 -8.37
N ILE A 237 29.78 13.98 -9.26
CA ILE A 237 30.20 12.65 -9.75
C ILE A 237 30.88 11.84 -8.63
N ASN A 238 31.64 12.51 -7.75
CA ASN A 238 32.40 11.90 -6.66
C ASN A 238 31.91 12.32 -5.25
N THR A 239 30.88 13.16 -5.17
CA THR A 239 30.27 13.61 -3.90
C THR A 239 28.76 13.48 -4.01
N THR A 240 28.09 13.13 -2.92
CA THR A 240 26.63 12.94 -2.93
C THR A 240 25.89 14.20 -3.40
N ALA A 241 26.33 15.37 -2.93
CA ALA A 241 25.91 16.68 -3.41
C ALA A 241 26.92 17.75 -3.00
N THR A 242 27.03 18.81 -3.79
CA THR A 242 27.67 20.07 -3.43
C THR A 242 26.57 21.09 -3.14
N ILE A 243 26.69 21.81 -2.02
CA ILE A 243 25.70 22.79 -1.58
C ILE A 243 26.40 24.14 -1.45
N ALA A 244 25.85 25.18 -2.09
CA ALA A 244 26.26 26.55 -1.92
C ALA A 244 25.09 27.38 -1.36
N VAL A 245 25.35 28.19 -0.34
CA VAL A 245 24.40 29.14 0.23
C VAL A 245 25.01 30.53 0.06
N VAL A 246 24.34 31.37 -0.72
CA VAL A 246 24.73 32.77 -1.00
C VAL A 246 23.71 33.70 -0.39
#